data_AF-K9YC45-F1
#
_entry.id   AF-K9YC45-F1
#
_cell.length_a   1.000
_cell.length_b   1.000
_cell.length_c   1.000
_cell.angle_alpha   90.00
_cell.angle_beta   90.00
_cell.angle_gamma   90.00
#
_symmetry.space_group_name_H-M   'P 1'
#
loop_
_entity.id
_entity.type
_entity.pdbx_description
1 polymer ?
#
loop_
_entity_poly.entity_id
_entity_poly.type
_entity_poly.pdbx_seq_one_letter_code
_entity_poly.pdbx_strand_id
1 'polypeptide(L)'
;MQKTTLVLVLIAFGLGGYVYFYEMGSPSPEETVTASQKSVFNFEEEDVQRLVIEKESGQTLEFIRLETTASNWRMKQPEGTPAAESSIVFLLDLLVKTRSPKTFNVEQNQLESYGLNNPLATIDIELKDQTKHQVILGNPTFDNEQIYAQINPEKNDTTEIFILPINFRDAIERSLSEWKQSPPTEEEETPETELPSPPSEEEENPETDLLPLPSDEEE
;
A
#
# COMPACT_ATOMS: atom_id res chain seq x y z
N MET A 1 -16.65 66.17 5.27
CA MET A 1 -16.38 64.95 6.06
C MET A 1 -15.74 65.35 7.38
N GLN A 2 -16.22 64.83 8.50
CA GLN A 2 -15.69 65.17 9.83
C GLN A 2 -14.28 64.57 9.95
N LYS A 3 -13.33 65.35 10.47
CA LYS A 3 -11.90 64.96 10.57
C LYS A 3 -11.73 63.59 11.24
N THR A 4 -12.61 63.23 12.17
CA THR A 4 -12.67 61.95 12.87
C THR A 4 -12.92 60.76 11.95
N THR A 5 -13.78 60.88 10.94
CA THR A 5 -14.05 59.80 9.98
C THR A 5 -12.82 59.49 9.13
N LEU A 6 -12.06 60.53 8.75
CA LEU A 6 -10.85 60.38 7.95
C LEU A 6 -9.73 59.72 8.75
N VAL A 7 -9.60 60.05 10.05
CA VAL A 7 -8.64 59.39 10.95
C VAL A 7 -8.97 57.90 11.12
N LEU A 8 -10.25 57.54 11.29
CA LEU A 8 -10.65 56.13 11.45
C LEU A 8 -10.38 55.30 10.18
N VAL A 9 -10.61 55.85 8.99
CA VAL A 9 -10.31 55.16 7.73
C VAL A 9 -8.81 54.91 7.56
N LEU A 10 -7.96 55.89 7.92
CA LEU A 10 -6.50 55.69 7.87
C LEU A 10 -6.01 54.62 8.83
N ILE A 11 -6.57 54.56 10.04
CA ILE A 11 -6.24 53.51 11.02
C ILE A 11 -6.67 52.14 10.51
N ALA A 12 -7.87 52.03 9.92
CA ALA A 12 -8.36 50.78 9.35
C ALA A 12 -7.48 50.27 8.21
N PHE A 13 -7.01 51.15 7.32
CA PHE A 13 -6.03 50.79 6.28
C PHE A 13 -4.67 50.41 6.86
N GLY A 14 -4.19 51.10 7.91
CA GLY A 14 -2.94 50.76 8.59
C GLY A 14 -2.98 49.39 9.26
N LEU A 15 -4.08 49.06 9.95
CA LEU A 15 -4.28 47.75 10.58
C LEU A 15 -4.51 46.65 9.55
N GLY A 16 -5.32 46.90 8.52
CA GLY A 16 -5.52 45.96 7.43
C GLY A 16 -4.24 45.68 6.66
N GLY A 17 -3.44 46.71 6.38
CA GLY A 17 -2.11 46.56 5.77
C GLY A 17 -1.13 45.83 6.67
N TYR A 18 -1.15 46.08 7.98
CA TYR A 18 -0.31 45.37 8.96
C TYR A 18 -0.66 43.89 9.05
N VAL A 19 -1.94 43.53 9.16
CA VAL A 19 -2.40 42.14 9.18
C VAL A 19 -2.07 41.44 7.86
N TYR A 20 -2.34 42.10 6.73
CA TYR A 20 -1.99 41.57 5.41
C TYR A 20 -0.48 41.32 5.27
N PHE A 21 0.36 42.23 5.77
CA PHE A 21 1.81 42.03 5.81
C PHE A 21 2.24 40.95 6.80
N TYR A 22 1.51 40.73 7.89
CA TYR A 22 1.85 39.71 8.89
C TYR A 22 1.43 38.30 8.44
N GLU A 23 0.29 38.17 7.74
CA GLU A 23 -0.13 36.93 7.10
C GLU A 23 0.73 36.59 5.87
N MET A 24 1.10 37.59 5.06
CA MET A 24 1.95 37.36 3.88
C MET A 24 3.45 37.31 4.20
N GLY A 25 3.86 37.83 5.36
CA GLY A 25 5.25 38.10 5.75
C GLY A 25 5.72 37.34 6.98
N SER A 26 5.10 36.21 7.30
CA SER A 26 5.77 35.17 8.07
C SER A 26 6.44 34.21 7.08
N PRO A 27 7.64 34.49 6.53
CA PRO A 27 8.48 33.39 6.09
C PRO A 27 8.71 32.57 7.36
N SER A 28 8.11 31.38 7.43
CA SER A 28 8.59 30.31 8.30
C SER A 28 10.11 30.36 8.22
N PRO A 29 10.86 30.46 9.34
CA PRO A 29 12.31 30.50 9.30
C PRO A 29 12.78 29.44 8.31
N GLU A 30 13.35 29.93 7.20
CA GLU A 30 13.97 29.11 6.20
C GLU A 30 15.21 28.50 6.87
N GLU A 31 14.99 27.45 7.67
CA GLU A 31 15.97 26.40 7.84
C GLU A 31 16.10 25.73 6.48
N THR A 32 16.90 26.36 5.61
CA THR A 32 17.61 25.75 4.49
C THR A 32 16.98 24.46 3.99
N VAL A 33 15.81 24.59 3.37
CA VAL A 33 15.18 23.51 2.65
C VAL A 33 15.95 23.38 1.33
N THR A 34 17.11 22.73 1.40
CA THR A 34 17.34 21.66 0.44
C THR A 34 16.18 20.69 0.65
N ALA A 35 15.03 20.97 0.02
CA ALA A 35 14.01 19.97 -0.26
C ALA A 35 14.60 19.04 -1.32
N SER A 36 15.66 18.34 -0.95
CA SER A 36 15.76 16.96 -1.36
C SER A 36 14.45 16.35 -0.89
N GLN A 37 13.58 15.94 -1.83
CA GLN A 37 12.50 15.01 -1.53
C GLN A 37 13.14 13.80 -0.84
N LYS A 38 13.23 13.83 0.49
CA LYS A 38 13.80 12.77 1.28
C LYS A 38 12.68 11.74 1.37
N SER A 39 12.71 10.77 0.47
CA SER A 39 11.88 9.58 0.61
C SER A 39 12.23 8.89 1.93
N VAL A 40 11.26 8.19 2.51
CA VAL A 40 11.47 7.35 3.70
C VAL A 40 12.60 6.36 3.44
N PHE A 41 12.64 5.76 2.24
CA PHE A 41 13.77 5.00 1.73
C PHE A 41 14.04 5.27 0.25
N ASN A 42 15.28 5.00 -0.19
CA ASN A 42 15.74 5.19 -1.57
C ASN A 42 16.18 3.88 -2.25
N PHE A 43 15.70 2.72 -1.78
CA PHE A 43 15.95 1.45 -2.45
C PHE A 43 14.85 1.13 -3.46
N GLU A 44 15.16 0.26 -4.42
CA GLU A 44 14.17 -0.29 -5.34
C GLU A 44 13.54 -1.55 -4.74
N GLU A 45 12.25 -1.75 -4.96
CA GLU A 45 11.52 -2.94 -4.48
C GLU A 45 12.22 -4.24 -4.88
N GLU A 46 12.78 -4.26 -6.11
CA GLU A 46 13.48 -5.42 -6.63
C GLU A 46 14.77 -5.76 -5.90
N ASP A 47 15.32 -4.84 -5.10
CA ASP A 47 16.52 -5.08 -4.29
C ASP A 47 16.23 -5.71 -2.94
N VAL A 48 14.96 -5.80 -2.54
CA VAL A 48 14.59 -6.39 -1.26
C VAL A 48 14.66 -7.92 -1.34
N GLN A 49 15.48 -8.54 -0.50
CA GLN A 49 15.63 -10.01 -0.45
C GLN A 49 14.89 -10.64 0.73
N ARG A 50 14.75 -9.90 1.84
CA ARG A 50 14.09 -10.39 3.04
C ARG A 50 13.31 -9.26 3.70
N LEU A 51 12.10 -9.61 4.14
CA LEU A 51 11.19 -8.73 4.84
C LEU A 51 10.69 -9.46 6.08
N VAL A 52 10.78 -8.84 7.25
CA VAL A 52 10.23 -9.34 8.51
C VAL A 52 9.27 -8.32 9.07
N ILE A 53 8.13 -8.80 9.54
CA ILE A 53 7.11 -7.99 10.20
C ILE A 53 6.82 -8.65 11.54
N GLU A 54 7.17 -7.97 12.62
CA GLU A 54 6.81 -8.35 13.99
C GLU A 54 5.63 -7.50 14.43
N LYS A 55 4.48 -8.12 14.69
CA LYS A 55 3.27 -7.42 15.13
C LYS A 55 3.19 -7.34 16.65
N GLU A 56 2.46 -6.37 17.18
CA GLU A 56 2.17 -6.22 18.63
C GLU A 56 1.59 -7.50 19.24
N SER A 57 0.78 -8.24 18.47
CA SER A 57 0.23 -9.55 18.87
C SER A 57 1.28 -10.65 19.17
N GLY A 58 2.55 -10.40 18.87
CA GLY A 58 3.64 -11.38 18.92
C GLY A 58 3.74 -12.27 17.69
N GLN A 59 2.88 -12.06 16.68
CA GLN A 59 3.00 -12.76 15.40
C GLN A 59 4.14 -12.17 14.57
N THR A 60 5.08 -13.03 14.18
CA THR A 60 6.15 -12.70 13.23
C THR A 60 5.85 -13.27 11.85
N LEU A 61 5.89 -12.42 10.85
CA LEU A 61 5.85 -12.80 9.44
C LEU A 61 7.24 -12.62 8.85
N GLU A 62 7.81 -13.68 8.29
CA GLU A 62 9.10 -13.61 7.60
C GLU A 62 8.90 -13.99 6.14
N PHE A 63 9.38 -13.16 5.23
CA PHE A 63 9.32 -13.37 3.79
C PHE A 63 10.71 -13.32 3.18
N ILE A 64 10.96 -14.20 2.21
CA ILE A 64 12.18 -14.22 1.41
C ILE A 64 11.84 -14.18 -0.08
N ARG A 65 12.66 -13.47 -0.85
CA ARG A 65 12.56 -13.46 -2.30
C ARG A 65 13.24 -14.70 -2.88
N LEU A 66 12.57 -15.35 -3.84
CA LEU A 66 13.06 -16.50 -4.59
C LEU A 66 13.27 -16.08 -6.05
N GLU A 67 14.51 -16.10 -6.53
CA GLU A 67 14.87 -15.67 -7.89
C GLU A 67 14.39 -16.65 -8.99
N THR A 68 13.72 -17.75 -8.65
CA THR A 68 13.57 -18.93 -9.53
C THR A 68 12.15 -19.47 -9.67
N THR A 69 11.11 -18.81 -9.13
CA THR A 69 9.75 -19.38 -9.07
C THR A 69 8.67 -18.43 -9.61
N ALA A 70 7.53 -18.97 -10.07
CA ALA A 70 6.37 -18.23 -10.59
C ALA A 70 5.70 -17.26 -9.59
N SER A 71 5.99 -17.40 -8.29
CA SER A 71 5.75 -16.37 -7.27
C SER A 71 7.10 -16.04 -6.64
N ASN A 72 7.55 -14.80 -6.76
CA ASN A 72 8.89 -14.37 -6.35
C ASN A 72 9.06 -14.33 -4.83
N TRP A 73 8.00 -14.52 -4.04
CA TRP A 73 8.04 -14.40 -2.59
C TRP A 73 7.53 -15.64 -1.87
N ARG A 74 8.26 -16.04 -0.83
CA ARG A 74 7.88 -17.15 0.05
C ARG A 74 7.83 -16.69 1.50
N MET A 75 6.75 -17.03 2.19
CA MET A 75 6.64 -16.90 3.63
C MET A 75 7.43 -18.05 4.29
N LYS A 76 8.34 -17.72 5.20
CA LYS A 76 9.04 -18.67 6.08
C LYS A 76 8.35 -18.83 7.42
N GLN A 77 7.80 -17.74 7.96
CA GLN A 77 7.06 -17.73 9.21
C GLN A 77 5.73 -16.99 9.05
N PRO A 78 4.67 -17.44 9.74
CA PRO A 78 4.60 -18.65 10.57
C PRO A 78 4.50 -19.95 9.75
N GLU A 79 4.05 -19.85 8.50
CA GLU A 79 3.75 -20.99 7.63
C GLU A 79 4.66 -20.95 6.40
N GLY A 80 5.39 -22.03 6.13
CA GLY A 80 6.33 -22.15 5.00
C GLY A 80 5.64 -22.23 3.63
N THR A 81 4.94 -21.19 3.19
CA THR A 81 4.02 -21.18 2.03
C THR A 81 4.37 -20.11 1.00
N PRO A 82 3.92 -20.21 -0.26
CA PRO A 82 4.01 -19.11 -1.21
C PRO A 82 3.29 -17.87 -0.67
N ALA A 83 3.94 -16.71 -0.75
CA ALA A 83 3.39 -15.45 -0.27
C ALA A 83 2.60 -14.74 -1.37
N ALA A 84 1.64 -13.92 -0.97
CA ALA A 84 0.97 -12.99 -1.86
C ALA A 84 1.92 -11.85 -2.22
N GLU A 85 2.47 -11.88 -3.43
CA GLU A 85 3.36 -10.83 -3.95
C GLU A 85 2.70 -9.46 -3.89
N SER A 86 1.41 -9.35 -4.25
CA SER A 86 0.65 -8.09 -4.18
C SER A 86 0.66 -7.46 -2.78
N SER A 87 0.57 -8.28 -1.72
CA SER A 87 0.59 -7.79 -0.34
C SER A 87 1.96 -7.26 0.08
N ILE A 88 3.02 -7.95 -0.34
CA ILE A 88 4.40 -7.54 -0.07
C ILE A 88 4.74 -6.28 -0.85
N VAL A 89 4.46 -6.26 -2.15
CA VAL A 89 4.67 -5.12 -3.05
C VAL A 89 3.96 -3.89 -2.53
N PHE A 90 2.69 -4.02 -2.08
CA PHE A 90 1.97 -2.89 -1.50
C PHE A 90 2.71 -2.28 -0.31
N LEU A 91 3.21 -3.10 0.63
CA LEU A 91 3.96 -2.57 1.78
C LEU A 91 5.28 -1.92 1.37
N LEU A 92 6.04 -2.54 0.47
CA LEU A 92 7.30 -1.99 -0.03
C LEU A 92 7.07 -0.67 -0.78
N ASP A 93 5.99 -0.59 -1.54
CA ASP A 93 5.60 0.61 -2.26
C ASP A 93 5.30 1.78 -1.31
N LEU A 94 4.62 1.52 -0.19
CA LEU A 94 4.40 2.54 0.85
C LEU A 94 5.73 3.08 1.39
N LEU A 95 6.70 2.20 1.63
CA LEU A 95 8.02 2.57 2.17
C LEU A 95 8.83 3.43 1.19
N VAL A 96 8.75 3.16 -0.11
CA VAL A 96 9.54 3.87 -1.13
C VAL A 96 8.83 5.12 -1.66
N LYS A 97 7.50 5.10 -1.80
CA LYS A 97 6.73 6.22 -2.34
C LYS A 97 6.37 7.29 -1.33
N THR A 98 6.47 7.02 -0.03
CA THR A 98 6.24 8.05 0.99
C THR A 98 7.39 9.06 0.98
N ARG A 99 7.09 10.27 0.52
CA ARG A 99 8.06 11.36 0.37
C ARG A 99 7.85 12.44 1.40
N SER A 100 8.95 12.94 1.95
CA SER A 100 8.96 14.10 2.86
C SER A 100 7.92 14.00 3.99
N PRO A 101 7.91 12.90 4.76
CA PRO A 101 7.05 12.81 5.95
C PRO A 101 7.35 13.95 6.91
N LYS A 102 6.33 14.40 7.65
CA LYS A 102 6.55 15.36 8.74
C LYS A 102 7.38 14.68 9.83
N THR A 103 8.36 15.39 10.38
CA THR A 103 9.20 14.87 11.46
C THR A 103 9.35 15.87 12.60
N PHE A 104 9.68 15.35 13.78
CA PHE A 104 10.04 16.13 14.95
C PHE A 104 10.93 15.30 15.87
N ASN A 105 11.76 15.96 16.68
CA ASN A 105 12.64 15.29 17.64
C ASN A 105 12.00 15.18 19.01
N VAL A 106 12.23 14.06 19.68
CA VAL A 106 11.80 13.82 21.06
C VAL A 106 12.93 13.19 21.87
N GLU A 107 12.84 13.32 23.19
CA GLU A 107 13.72 12.62 24.12
C GLU A 107 13.32 11.14 24.22
N GLN A 108 14.28 10.26 24.47
CA GLN A 108 14.07 8.81 24.64
C GLN A 108 12.95 8.46 25.64
N ASN A 109 12.81 9.22 26.73
CA ASN A 109 11.78 8.97 27.74
C ASN A 109 10.36 9.34 27.31
N GLN A 110 10.19 10.00 26.15
CA GLN A 110 8.88 10.38 25.60
C GLN A 110 8.33 9.35 24.60
N LEU A 111 9.14 8.37 24.17
CA LEU A 111 8.77 7.37 23.16
C LEU A 111 7.50 6.58 23.53
N GLU A 112 7.26 6.36 24.82
CA GLU A 112 6.04 5.71 25.32
C GLU A 112 4.77 6.47 24.93
N SER A 113 4.80 7.81 24.93
CA SER A 113 3.63 8.64 24.57
C SER A 113 3.22 8.46 23.10
N TYR A 114 4.14 7.97 22.26
CA TYR A 114 3.92 7.73 20.85
C TYR A 114 3.77 6.24 20.52
N GLY A 115 3.71 5.36 21.53
CA GLY A 115 3.60 3.91 21.33
C GLY A 115 4.87 3.27 20.76
N LEU A 116 6.03 3.91 20.86
CA LEU A 116 7.28 3.40 20.27
C LEU A 116 8.07 2.48 21.21
N ASN A 117 7.73 2.46 22.52
CA ASN A 117 8.26 1.47 23.46
C ASN A 117 7.57 0.10 23.34
N ASN A 118 6.28 0.10 22.99
CA ASN A 118 5.48 -1.10 22.71
C ASN A 118 4.89 -0.91 21.31
N PRO A 119 5.69 -1.17 20.26
CA PRO A 119 5.30 -0.83 18.91
C PRO A 119 4.14 -1.67 18.43
N LEU A 120 3.27 -1.04 17.63
CA LEU A 120 2.23 -1.70 16.88
C LEU A 120 2.84 -2.77 15.94
N ALA A 121 3.93 -2.40 15.28
CA ALA A 121 4.71 -3.34 14.49
C ALA A 121 6.14 -2.85 14.25
N THR A 122 7.06 -3.80 14.09
CA THR A 122 8.42 -3.57 13.61
C THR A 122 8.58 -4.23 12.25
N ILE A 123 9.11 -3.49 11.29
CA ILE A 123 9.34 -3.94 9.92
C ILE A 123 10.85 -3.89 9.66
N ASP A 124 11.46 -5.04 9.43
CA ASP A 124 12.86 -5.15 9.06
C ASP A 124 13.00 -5.57 7.59
N ILE A 125 13.86 -4.87 6.87
CA ILE A 125 14.07 -5.02 5.43
C ILE A 125 15.56 -5.27 5.23
N GLU A 126 15.90 -6.30 4.47
CA GLU A 126 17.27 -6.61 4.08
C GLU A 126 17.37 -6.68 2.57
N LEU A 127 18.29 -5.89 2.02
CA LEU A 127 18.53 -5.76 0.59
C LEU A 127 19.60 -6.75 0.08
N LYS A 128 19.73 -6.89 -1.24
CA LYS A 128 20.75 -7.71 -1.90
C LYS A 128 22.19 -7.36 -1.50
N ASP A 129 22.46 -6.09 -1.24
CA ASP A 129 23.77 -5.59 -0.81
C ASP A 129 24.04 -5.80 0.68
N GLN A 130 23.12 -6.48 1.40
CA GLN A 130 23.12 -6.70 2.84
C GLN A 130 22.83 -5.44 3.68
N THR A 131 22.45 -4.32 3.05
CA THR A 131 21.95 -3.15 3.76
C THR A 131 20.64 -3.50 4.46
N LYS A 132 20.53 -3.06 5.72
CA LYS A 132 19.37 -3.29 6.57
C LYS A 132 18.66 -1.99 6.89
N HIS A 133 17.34 -2.04 6.82
CA HIS A 133 16.46 -0.96 7.18
C HIS A 133 15.43 -1.43 8.18
N GLN A 134 15.07 -0.56 9.11
CA GLN A 134 14.06 -0.84 10.12
C GLN A 134 13.05 0.30 10.18
N VAL A 135 11.77 -0.05 10.27
CA VAL A 135 10.68 0.87 10.59
C VAL A 135 9.94 0.35 11.80
N ILE A 136 9.83 1.18 12.83
CA ILE A 136 9.06 0.89 14.03
C ILE A 136 7.79 1.75 13.96
N LEU A 137 6.62 1.12 13.93
CA LEU A 137 5.32 1.78 13.94
C LEU A 137 4.79 1.84 15.37
N GLY A 138 4.43 3.04 15.81
CA GLY A 138 3.84 3.29 17.12
C GLY A 138 2.33 3.45 17.07
N ASN A 139 1.80 4.37 17.89
CA ASN A 139 0.38 4.65 17.96
C ASN A 139 -0.10 5.50 16.77
N PRO A 140 -1.38 5.36 16.37
CA PRO A 140 -2.04 6.33 15.50
C PRO A 140 -2.07 7.73 16.12
N THR A 141 -2.17 8.75 15.28
CA THR A 141 -2.50 10.11 15.71
C THR A 141 -3.92 10.18 16.25
N PHE A 142 -4.24 11.25 16.98
CA PHE A 142 -5.55 11.41 17.63
C PHE A 142 -6.74 11.38 16.65
N ASP A 143 -6.53 11.88 15.43
CA ASP A 143 -7.51 11.85 14.34
C ASP A 143 -7.57 10.50 13.59
N ASN A 144 -6.69 9.56 13.90
CA ASN A 144 -6.51 8.28 13.20
C ASN A 144 -6.22 8.39 11.69
N GLU A 145 -5.73 9.53 11.22
CA GLU A 145 -5.36 9.71 9.81
C GLU A 145 -3.89 9.38 9.53
N GLN A 146 -3.07 9.35 10.58
CA GLN A 146 -1.63 9.16 10.50
C GLN A 146 -1.14 8.24 11.64
N ILE A 147 0.12 7.83 11.55
CA ILE A 147 0.79 6.97 12.54
C ILE A 147 2.19 7.50 12.84
N TYR A 148 2.60 7.42 14.11
CA TYR A 148 3.96 7.73 14.51
C TYR A 148 4.90 6.58 14.15
N ALA A 149 6.10 6.90 13.70
CA ALA A 149 7.10 5.89 13.36
C ALA A 149 8.53 6.36 13.67
N GLN A 150 9.43 5.39 13.87
CA GLN A 150 10.87 5.61 13.78
C GLN A 150 11.41 4.90 12.54
N ILE A 151 12.36 5.53 11.87
CA ILE A 151 13.04 4.97 10.70
C ILE A 151 14.53 4.86 11.04
N ASN A 152 15.08 3.66 10.91
CA ASN A 152 16.46 3.32 11.26
C ASN A 152 16.88 3.92 12.61
N PRO A 153 16.17 3.61 13.71
CA PRO A 153 16.44 4.24 15.00
C PRO A 153 17.87 3.95 15.46
N GLU A 154 18.61 5.02 15.75
CA GLU A 154 19.93 4.96 16.36
C GLU A 154 19.82 5.11 17.87
N LYS A 155 20.76 4.51 18.62
CA LYS A 155 20.81 4.64 20.07
C LYS A 155 21.41 5.98 20.48
N ASN A 156 20.56 7.02 20.46
CA ASN A 156 20.89 8.39 20.85
C ASN A 156 19.90 8.88 21.93
N ASP A 157 20.29 9.92 22.67
CA ASP A 157 19.45 10.54 23.72
C ASP A 157 18.15 11.12 23.16
N THR A 158 18.22 11.67 21.95
CA THR A 158 17.08 12.15 21.18
C THR A 158 16.86 11.29 19.93
N THR A 159 15.62 11.23 19.48
CA THR A 159 15.19 10.47 18.31
C THR A 159 14.29 11.32 17.44
N GLU A 160 14.44 11.15 16.13
CA GLU A 160 13.49 11.70 15.16
C GLU A 160 12.28 10.77 15.04
N ILE A 161 11.09 11.32 15.29
CA ILE A 161 9.80 10.66 15.02
C ILE A 161 9.27 11.16 13.69
N PHE A 162 8.77 10.23 12.90
CA PHE A 162 8.11 10.44 11.62
C PHE A 162 6.61 10.31 11.79
N ILE A 163 5.85 11.11 11.04
CA ILE A 163 4.40 11.00 10.92
C ILE A 163 4.10 10.46 9.52
N LEU A 164 3.68 9.19 9.46
CA LEU A 164 3.38 8.47 8.22
C LEU A 164 1.86 8.37 8.01
N PRO A 165 1.37 8.18 6.77
CA PRO A 165 -0.06 7.99 6.54
C PRO A 165 -0.57 6.67 7.18
N ILE A 166 -1.86 6.61 7.50
CA ILE A 166 -2.44 5.47 8.23
C ILE A 166 -2.39 4.13 7.48
N ASN A 167 -2.24 4.17 6.16
CA ASN A 167 -2.11 2.98 5.31
C ASN A 167 -0.95 2.06 5.73
N PHE A 168 0.07 2.56 6.44
CA PHE A 168 1.09 1.73 7.07
C PHE A 168 0.53 0.77 8.11
N ARG A 169 -0.40 1.24 8.97
CA ARG A 169 -1.11 0.36 9.91
C ARG A 169 -1.94 -0.67 9.16
N ASP A 170 -2.78 -0.20 8.24
CA ASP A 170 -3.73 -1.05 7.52
C ASP A 170 -2.98 -2.13 6.71
N ALA A 171 -1.81 -1.79 6.16
CA ALA A 171 -0.93 -2.73 5.47
C ALA A 171 -0.46 -3.87 6.37
N ILE A 172 -0.20 -3.62 7.65
CA ILE A 172 0.34 -4.61 8.58
C ILE A 172 -0.77 -5.39 9.27
N GLU A 173 -1.88 -4.75 9.61
CA GLU A 173 -3.01 -5.35 10.34
C GLU A 173 -3.81 -6.35 9.51
N ARG A 174 -3.59 -6.42 8.19
CA ARG A 174 -4.24 -7.41 7.32
C ARG A 174 -4.11 -8.84 7.86
N SER A 175 -5.09 -9.68 7.51
CA SER A 175 -5.16 -11.05 8.00
C SER A 175 -4.00 -11.90 7.46
N LEU A 176 -3.61 -12.95 8.20
CA LEU A 176 -2.53 -13.86 7.77
C LEU A 176 -2.80 -14.47 6.38
N SER A 177 -4.07 -14.75 6.07
CA SER A 177 -4.48 -15.30 4.77
C SER A 177 -4.18 -14.36 3.61
N GLU A 178 -4.29 -13.05 3.79
CA GLU A 178 -3.96 -12.06 2.75
C GLU A 178 -2.47 -11.95 2.46
N TRP A 179 -1.62 -12.45 3.35
CA TRP A 179 -0.18 -12.57 3.10
C TRP A 179 0.20 -13.86 2.35
N LYS A 180 -0.73 -14.80 2.22
CA LYS A 180 -0.54 -16.07 1.52
C LYS A 180 -1.07 -15.96 0.10
N GLN A 181 -0.43 -16.64 -0.83
CA GLN A 181 -0.93 -16.72 -2.19
C GLN A 181 -2.33 -17.37 -2.16
N SER A 182 -3.35 -16.66 -2.65
CA SER A 182 -4.67 -17.26 -2.85
C SER A 182 -4.53 -18.43 -3.82
N PRO A 183 -5.21 -19.57 -3.59
CA PRO A 183 -5.32 -20.57 -4.63
C PRO A 183 -5.88 -19.89 -5.89
N PRO A 184 -5.48 -20.32 -7.11
CA PRO A 184 -6.15 -19.87 -8.31
C PRO A 184 -7.65 -20.04 -8.08
N THR A 185 -8.41 -18.98 -8.30
CA THR A 185 -9.87 -19.07 -8.34
C THR A 185 -10.19 -20.17 -9.34
N GLU A 186 -10.54 -21.37 -8.87
CA GLU A 186 -11.33 -22.29 -9.66
C GLU A 186 -12.56 -21.46 -10.00
N GLU A 187 -12.63 -21.03 -11.27
CA GLU A 187 -13.85 -20.49 -11.84
C GLU A 187 -14.93 -21.48 -11.44
N GLU A 188 -15.82 -21.06 -10.52
CA GLU A 188 -17.03 -21.81 -10.25
C GLU A 188 -17.66 -22.02 -11.63
N GLU A 189 -17.61 -23.25 -12.13
CA GLU A 189 -18.41 -23.69 -13.26
C GLU A 189 -19.85 -23.37 -12.87
N THR A 190 -20.33 -22.20 -13.29
CA THR A 190 -21.75 -21.89 -13.26
C THR A 190 -22.44 -23.05 -13.94
N PRO A 191 -23.39 -23.75 -13.29
CA PRO A 191 -24.11 -24.81 -13.96
C PRO A 191 -24.80 -24.16 -15.16
N GLU A 192 -24.43 -24.59 -16.37
CA GLU A 192 -25.07 -24.17 -17.61
C GLU A 192 -26.58 -24.28 -17.41
N THR A 193 -27.24 -23.12 -17.42
CA THR A 193 -28.69 -23.06 -17.50
C THR A 193 -29.06 -23.64 -18.86
N GLU A 194 -29.71 -24.81 -18.86
CA GLU A 194 -30.32 -25.43 -20.03
C GLU A 194 -31.08 -24.37 -20.86
N LEU A 195 -30.57 -24.03 -22.05
CA LEU A 195 -31.37 -23.33 -23.05
C LEU A 195 -32.23 -24.36 -23.79
N PRO A 196 -33.57 -24.18 -23.85
CA PRO A 196 -34.44 -25.09 -24.60
C PRO A 196 -34.12 -24.99 -26.10
N SER A 197 -33.94 -26.15 -26.74
CA SER A 197 -33.68 -26.25 -28.18
C SER A 197 -34.84 -25.64 -29.01
N PRO A 198 -34.55 -24.95 -30.13
CA PRO A 198 -35.59 -24.46 -31.03
C PRO A 198 -36.27 -25.61 -31.81
N PRO A 199 -37.52 -25.44 -32.26
CA PRO A 199 -38.32 -26.50 -32.86
C PRO A 199 -37.81 -26.87 -34.26
N SER A 200 -37.83 -28.17 -34.58
CA SER A 200 -37.60 -28.68 -35.93
C SER A 200 -38.66 -28.14 -36.88
N GLU A 201 -38.21 -27.43 -37.91
CA GLU A 201 -39.03 -27.05 -39.05
C GLU A 201 -38.46 -27.70 -40.32
N GLU A 202 -39.40 -28.18 -41.11
CA GLU A 202 -39.33 -29.22 -42.13
C GLU A 202 -39.03 -28.58 -43.49
N GLU A 203 -37.99 -29.03 -44.21
CA GLU A 203 -37.79 -28.64 -45.61
C GLU A 203 -37.45 -29.87 -46.49
N GLU A 204 -38.49 -30.28 -47.21
CA GLU A 204 -38.54 -30.70 -48.63
C GLU A 204 -37.31 -31.32 -49.32
N ASN A 205 -37.52 -32.56 -49.74
CA ASN A 205 -36.91 -33.19 -50.92
C ASN A 205 -37.27 -32.42 -52.21
N PRO A 206 -36.45 -32.45 -53.28
CA PRO A 206 -36.85 -33.35 -54.36
C PRO A 206 -35.71 -34.04 -55.14
N GLU A 207 -36.05 -35.26 -55.57
CA GLU A 207 -35.76 -35.90 -56.86
C GLU A 207 -34.37 -35.75 -57.50
N THR A 208 -33.67 -36.89 -57.62
CA THR A 208 -33.07 -37.26 -58.91
C THR A 208 -33.43 -38.70 -59.24
N ASP A 209 -34.32 -38.81 -60.21
CA ASP A 209 -34.68 -39.97 -61.01
C ASP A 209 -33.44 -40.58 -61.72
N LEU A 210 -33.36 -41.92 -61.76
CA LEU A 210 -32.96 -42.75 -62.91
C LEU A 210 -32.77 -44.22 -62.48
N LEU A 211 -33.84 -44.98 -62.66
CA LEU A 211 -33.92 -46.45 -62.75
C LEU A 211 -33.33 -46.98 -64.09
N PRO A 212 -33.36 -48.29 -64.43
CA PRO A 212 -33.28 -49.55 -63.65
C PRO A 212 -32.36 -50.63 -64.32
N LEU A 213 -32.37 -51.85 -63.73
CA LEU A 213 -32.36 -53.20 -64.35
C LEU A 213 -31.14 -54.10 -64.00
N PRO A 214 -31.32 -55.43 -63.98
CA PRO A 214 -32.32 -56.17 -63.21
C PRO A 214 -31.69 -57.35 -62.46
N SER A 215 -32.39 -57.76 -61.40
CA SER A 215 -32.28 -59.09 -60.81
C SER A 215 -32.79 -60.11 -61.82
N ASP A 216 -31.98 -61.12 -62.12
CA ASP A 216 -32.52 -62.42 -62.50
C ASP A 216 -32.33 -63.36 -61.32
N GLU A 217 -33.46 -63.97 -61.00
CA GLU A 217 -33.74 -64.95 -59.97
C GLU A 217 -33.50 -66.36 -60.55
N GLU A 218 -33.54 -67.36 -59.67
CA GLU A 218 -33.68 -68.80 -59.92
C GLU A 218 -32.43 -69.72 -59.79
N GLU A 219 -32.64 -70.70 -58.89
CA GLU A 219 -32.06 -72.05 -58.69
C GLU A 219 -30.55 -72.29 -58.65
#